data_AF-A0A8T9C2L7-F1
#
_entry.id   AF-A0A8T9C2L7-F1
#
_cell.length_a   1.000
_cell.length_b   1.000
_cell.length_c   1.000
_cell.angle_alpha   90.00
_cell.angle_beta   90.00
_cell.angle_gamma   90.00
#
_symmetry.space_group_name_H-M   'P 1'
#
loop_
_entity.id
_entity.type
_entity.pdbx_description
1 polymer ?
#
loop_
_entity_poly.entity_id
_entity_poly.type
_entity_poly.pdbx_seq_one_letter_code
_entity_poly.pdbx_strand_id
1 'polypeptide(L)'
;MAPANPDPDTYLGTVGNMPCYTCKLRGGLTDADSNWRLWNADMKVYRDGSGKDEDDEEWASIDDEIISKMERRRKAIVWFSVSEGLREKHLTDLGGREKTTEDVMKRLFDNVAPPGSKYQPLEKLEVEEHMRESIRKARAAKALKKT
;
A
#
# COMPACT_ATOMS: atom_id res chain seq x y z
N MET A 1 24.82 -19.65 29.86
CA MET A 1 24.55 -18.21 29.65
C MET A 1 24.27 -18.01 28.17
N ALA A 2 23.05 -17.65 27.80
CA ALA A 2 22.72 -17.25 26.43
C ALA A 2 23.16 -15.77 26.23
N PRO A 3 23.61 -15.36 25.03
CA PRO A 3 23.90 -13.96 24.78
C PRO A 3 22.59 -13.15 24.82
N ALA A 4 22.64 -12.01 25.51
CA ALA A 4 21.56 -11.03 25.53
C ALA A 4 21.28 -10.54 24.10
N ASN A 5 20.02 -10.62 23.67
CA ASN A 5 19.55 -10.01 22.43
C ASN A 5 19.74 -8.48 22.52
N PRO A 6 20.34 -7.82 21.50
CA PRO A 6 20.38 -6.35 21.45
C PRO A 6 19.00 -5.80 21.07
N ASP A 7 18.67 -4.62 21.60
CA ASP A 7 17.37 -3.93 21.53
C ASP A 7 16.65 -3.98 20.16
N PRO A 8 15.33 -4.24 20.11
CA PRO A 8 14.55 -4.25 18.89
C PRO A 8 14.00 -2.84 18.56
N ASP A 9 14.28 -2.41 17.33
CA ASP A 9 13.46 -1.51 16.50
C ASP A 9 13.08 -0.10 17.04
N THR A 10 13.72 0.96 16.53
CA THR A 10 13.36 2.38 16.70
C THR A 10 12.02 2.70 16.03
N TYR A 11 11.03 3.22 16.75
CA TYR A 11 9.73 3.62 16.15
C TYR A 11 9.88 4.73 15.09
N LEU A 12 9.28 4.53 13.90
CA LEU A 12 9.35 5.44 12.75
C LEU A 12 8.06 6.24 12.49
N GLY A 13 6.94 5.88 13.13
CA GLY A 13 5.64 6.52 12.94
C GLY A 13 4.52 5.52 12.66
N THR A 14 3.38 5.99 12.13
CA THR A 14 2.27 5.11 11.74
C THR A 14 1.87 5.28 10.28
N VAL A 15 1.49 4.17 9.64
CA VAL A 15 0.76 4.16 8.36
C VAL A 15 -0.69 3.80 8.67
N GLY A 16 -1.56 4.82 8.75
CA GLY A 16 -2.92 4.64 9.26
C GLY A 16 -2.88 4.25 10.75
N ASN A 17 -3.48 3.11 11.10
CA ASN A 17 -3.48 2.58 12.46
C ASN A 17 -2.33 1.59 12.73
N MET A 18 -1.43 1.38 11.76
CA MET A 18 -0.34 0.42 11.87
C MET A 18 0.94 1.13 12.34
N PRO A 19 1.51 0.76 13.51
CA PRO A 19 2.79 1.29 13.97
C PRO A 19 3.95 0.71 13.16
N CYS A 20 4.83 1.58 12.71
CA CYS A 20 6.00 1.27 11.91
C CYS A 20 7.25 1.49 12.77
N TYR A 21 8.15 0.52 12.77
CA TYR A 21 9.42 0.58 13.49
C TYR A 21 10.56 0.39 12.48
N THR A 22 11.79 0.78 12.83
CA THR A 22 13.03 0.35 12.17
C THR A 22 13.15 -1.13 12.47
N CYS A 23 12.30 -1.95 11.87
CA CYS A 23 12.58 -3.35 11.81
C CYS A 23 13.99 -3.50 11.25
N LYS A 24 14.72 -4.54 11.69
CA LYS A 24 15.55 -5.22 10.69
C LYS A 24 14.61 -5.52 9.53
N LEU A 25 14.64 -4.67 8.49
CA LEU A 25 13.82 -4.81 7.30
C LEU A 25 13.97 -6.27 6.86
N ARG A 26 12.82 -6.96 6.89
CA ARG A 26 12.75 -8.40 7.09
C ARG A 26 13.49 -9.14 5.98
N GLY A 27 14.60 -9.78 6.33
CA GLY A 27 15.31 -10.74 5.50
C GLY A 27 16.49 -10.15 4.73
N GLY A 28 17.63 -9.94 5.40
CA GLY A 28 18.92 -9.76 4.73
C GLY A 28 19.16 -8.35 4.18
N LEU A 29 19.38 -7.40 5.09
CA LEU A 29 19.86 -6.06 4.77
C LEU A 29 21.27 -6.12 4.16
N THR A 30 21.44 -5.70 2.90
CA THR A 30 22.77 -5.37 2.37
C THR A 30 22.96 -3.87 2.12
N ASP A 31 21.88 -3.09 1.91
CA ASP A 31 21.93 -1.63 1.69
C ASP A 31 20.77 -0.87 2.37
N ALA A 32 21.11 0.18 3.13
CA ALA A 32 20.15 1.02 3.85
C ALA A 32 19.43 2.02 2.93
N ASP A 33 20.09 2.48 1.87
CA ASP A 33 19.53 3.45 0.93
C ASP A 33 18.40 2.84 0.08
N SER A 34 18.56 1.57 -0.32
CA SER A 34 17.54 0.82 -1.06
C SER A 34 16.23 0.68 -0.28
N ASN A 35 16.32 0.47 1.03
CA ASN A 35 15.15 0.37 1.90
C ASN A 35 14.44 1.71 2.11
N TRP A 36 15.19 2.80 2.25
CA TRP A 36 14.60 4.13 2.30
C TRP A 36 13.89 4.49 0.99
N ARG A 37 14.45 4.09 -0.16
CA ARG A 37 13.81 4.28 -1.48
C ARG A 37 12.52 3.47 -1.62
N LEU A 38 12.52 2.19 -1.23
CA LEU A 38 11.32 1.34 -1.25
C LEU A 38 10.23 1.88 -0.33
N TRP A 39 10.60 2.26 0.90
CA TRP A 39 9.70 2.89 1.85
C TRP A 39 9.05 4.16 1.28
N ASN A 40 9.83 5.04 0.67
CA ASN A 40 9.31 6.26 0.05
C ASN A 40 8.39 5.96 -1.14
N ALA A 41 8.71 4.95 -1.95
CA ALA A 41 7.87 4.52 -3.06
C ALA A 41 6.50 4.02 -2.55
N ASP A 42 6.49 3.17 -1.54
CA ASP A 42 5.26 2.63 -0.96
C ASP A 42 4.45 3.71 -0.23
N MET A 43 5.12 4.62 0.48
CA MET A 43 4.49 5.78 1.11
C MET A 43 3.86 6.72 0.10
N LYS A 44 4.46 6.89 -1.09
CA LYS A 44 3.86 7.66 -2.18
C LYS A 44 2.54 7.01 -2.64
N VAL A 45 2.55 5.70 -2.91
CA VAL A 45 1.33 4.97 -3.29
C VAL A 45 0.25 5.06 -2.20
N TYR A 46 0.65 4.99 -0.93
CA TYR A 46 -0.27 5.15 0.21
C TYR A 46 -0.87 6.56 0.28
N ARG A 47 -0.07 7.60 0.07
CA ARG A 47 -0.53 9.01 0.09
C ARG A 47 -1.44 9.34 -1.08
N ASP A 48 -1.10 8.84 -2.28
CA ASP A 48 -1.96 8.91 -3.48
C ASP A 48 -3.34 8.29 -3.16
N GLY A 49 -3.35 7.07 -2.60
CA GLY A 49 -4.59 6.41 -2.18
C GLY A 49 -5.32 7.09 -1.01
N SER A 50 -4.63 7.93 -0.23
CA SER A 50 -5.22 8.68 0.88
C SER A 50 -5.73 10.07 0.47
N GLY A 51 -5.55 10.46 -0.80
CA GLY A 51 -5.91 11.80 -1.30
C GLY A 51 -5.12 12.94 -0.64
N LYS A 52 -3.91 12.65 -0.14
CA LYS A 52 -3.05 13.64 0.55
C LYS A 52 -2.06 14.32 -0.39
N ASP A 53 -1.80 13.73 -1.55
CA ASP A 53 -1.00 14.33 -2.62
C ASP A 53 -1.93 14.84 -3.74
N GLU A 54 -1.52 15.91 -4.44
CA GLU A 54 -2.27 16.49 -5.56
C GLU A 54 -2.32 15.50 -6.73
N ASP A 55 -3.35 14.66 -6.74
CA ASP A 55 -3.67 13.83 -7.89
C ASP A 55 -4.51 14.68 -8.85
N ASP A 56 -3.90 15.13 -9.95
CA ASP A 56 -4.59 15.81 -11.07
C ASP A 56 -5.26 14.82 -12.02
N GLU A 57 -5.34 13.54 -11.64
CA GLU A 57 -6.05 12.52 -12.39
C GLU A 57 -7.55 12.83 -12.48
N GLU A 58 -8.05 12.91 -13.71
CA GLU A 58 -9.48 13.05 -13.99
C GLU A 58 -10.14 11.67 -14.02
N TRP A 59 -11.08 11.48 -13.10
CA TRP A 59 -11.84 10.24 -12.95
C TRP A 59 -13.16 10.32 -13.70
N ALA A 60 -13.51 9.24 -14.40
CA ALA A 60 -14.79 9.12 -15.12
C ALA A 60 -16.00 9.25 -14.18
N SER A 61 -15.88 8.76 -12.95
CA SER A 61 -16.92 8.88 -11.92
C SER A 61 -16.32 9.10 -10.52
N ILE A 62 -17.18 9.44 -9.55
CA ILE A 62 -16.80 9.54 -8.14
C ILE A 62 -16.48 8.14 -7.58
N ASP A 63 -17.25 7.13 -7.98
CA ASP A 63 -17.07 5.77 -7.51
C ASP A 63 -15.75 5.18 -8.02
N ASP A 64 -15.36 5.45 -9.28
CA ASP A 64 -14.06 5.05 -9.83
C ASP A 64 -12.89 5.69 -9.07
N GLU A 65 -13.01 6.99 -8.73
CA GLU A 65 -12.02 7.68 -7.91
C GLU A 65 -11.86 7.01 -6.54
N ILE A 66 -12.97 6.72 -5.87
CA ILE A 66 -12.97 6.11 -4.53
C ILE A 66 -12.37 4.71 -4.59
N ILE A 67 -12.84 3.86 -5.51
CA ILE A 67 -12.34 2.49 -5.65
C ILE A 67 -10.85 2.48 -5.98
N SER A 68 -10.40 3.31 -6.93
CA SER A 68 -8.98 3.35 -7.28
C SER A 68 -8.10 3.81 -6.12
N LYS A 69 -8.55 4.80 -5.35
CA LYS A 69 -7.84 5.27 -4.15
C LYS A 69 -7.80 4.21 -3.04
N MET A 70 -8.92 3.53 -2.77
CA MET A 70 -8.97 2.42 -1.83
C MET A 70 -8.05 1.27 -2.27
N GLU A 71 -8.02 0.95 -3.56
CA GLU A 71 -7.19 -0.11 -4.13
C GLU A 71 -5.70 0.22 -4.00
N ARG A 72 -5.30 1.46 -4.33
CA ARG A 72 -3.91 1.94 -4.13
C ARG A 72 -3.50 1.84 -2.67
N ARG A 73 -4.38 2.26 -1.75
CA ARG A 73 -4.13 2.19 -0.31
C ARG A 73 -3.97 0.75 0.17
N ARG A 74 -4.86 -0.16 -0.26
CA ARG A 74 -4.81 -1.58 0.10
C ARG A 74 -3.54 -2.25 -0.44
N LYS A 75 -3.18 -1.96 -1.69
CA LYS A 75 -1.95 -2.43 -2.32
C LYS A 75 -0.71 -1.93 -1.56
N ALA A 76 -0.64 -0.65 -1.20
CA ALA A 76 0.46 -0.11 -0.39
C ALA A 76 0.60 -0.83 0.95
N ILE A 77 -0.52 -1.14 1.64
CA ILE A 77 -0.50 -1.92 2.89
C ILE A 77 0.11 -3.31 2.67
N VAL A 78 -0.24 -3.98 1.57
CA VAL A 78 0.38 -5.26 1.21
C VAL A 78 1.87 -5.09 0.97
N TRP A 79 2.29 -4.05 0.23
CA TRP A 79 3.71 -3.76 0.00
C TRP A 79 4.52 -3.59 1.28
N PHE A 80 3.97 -2.87 2.27
CA PHE A 80 4.60 -2.71 3.58
C PHE A 80 4.71 -4.04 4.38
N SER A 81 3.93 -5.06 4.01
CA SER A 81 3.86 -6.34 4.73
C SER A 81 4.75 -7.44 4.14
N VAL A 82 5.17 -7.31 2.88
CA VAL A 82 5.95 -8.33 2.14
C VAL A 82 7.45 -8.04 2.26
N SER A 83 8.28 -9.07 2.36
CA SER A 83 9.75 -8.90 2.41
C SER A 83 10.32 -8.47 1.05
N GLU A 84 11.47 -7.77 1.07
CA GLU A 84 12.18 -7.31 -0.12
C GLU A 84 12.48 -8.47 -1.09
N GLY A 85 13.05 -9.57 -0.59
CA GLY A 85 13.36 -10.73 -1.44
C GLY A 85 12.14 -11.37 -2.10
N LEU A 86 10.95 -11.32 -1.47
CA LEU A 86 9.72 -11.78 -2.12
C LEU A 86 9.25 -10.78 -3.18
N ARG A 87 9.35 -9.48 -2.88
CA ARG A 87 9.01 -8.41 -3.80
C ARG A 87 9.86 -8.46 -5.06
N GLU A 88 11.18 -8.50 -4.92
CA GLU A 88 12.12 -8.60 -6.04
C GLU A 88 11.84 -9.81 -6.92
N LYS A 89 11.60 -10.97 -6.29
CA LYS A 89 11.45 -12.24 -6.99
C LYS A 89 10.10 -12.41 -7.68
N HIS A 90 9.03 -11.85 -7.12
CA HIS A 90 7.67 -12.20 -7.56
C HIS A 90 6.78 -11.02 -7.92
N LEU A 91 7.08 -9.80 -7.48
CA LEU A 91 6.12 -8.71 -7.50
C LEU A 91 6.62 -7.43 -8.19
N THR A 92 7.90 -7.32 -8.58
CA THR A 92 8.48 -6.08 -9.12
C THR A 92 7.67 -5.46 -10.27
N ASP A 93 7.01 -6.28 -11.10
CA ASP A 93 6.14 -5.87 -12.20
C ASP A 93 4.71 -5.46 -11.77
N LEU A 94 4.34 -5.70 -10.52
CA LEU A 94 3.00 -5.45 -9.97
C LEU A 94 2.85 -4.08 -9.28
N GLY A 95 3.89 -3.25 -9.34
CA GLY A 95 3.85 -1.87 -8.82
C GLY A 95 2.97 -0.91 -9.65
N GLY A 96 2.67 -1.25 -10.90
CA GLY A 96 1.91 -0.42 -11.85
C GLY A 96 0.51 -0.05 -11.39
N ARG A 97 -0.04 1.06 -11.89
CA ARG A 97 -1.38 1.57 -11.51
C ARG A 97 -2.50 0.64 -11.94
N GLU A 98 -2.30 -0.07 -13.05
CA GLU A 98 -3.21 -1.04 -13.65
C GLU A 98 -3.29 -2.36 -12.90
N LYS A 99 -2.37 -2.59 -11.95
CA LYS A 99 -2.30 -3.82 -11.16
C LYS A 99 -3.05 -3.66 -9.86
N THR A 100 -3.92 -4.62 -9.59
CA THR A 100 -4.74 -4.68 -8.38
C THR A 100 -4.00 -5.37 -7.24
N THR A 101 -4.46 -5.15 -6.02
CA THR A 101 -4.11 -5.90 -4.82
C THR A 101 -4.42 -7.38 -4.99
N GLU A 102 -5.50 -7.72 -5.70
CA GLU A 102 -5.86 -9.11 -6.01
C GLU A 102 -4.78 -9.78 -6.88
N ASP A 103 -4.23 -9.07 -7.88
CA ASP A 103 -3.11 -9.57 -8.70
C ASP A 103 -1.88 -9.88 -7.84
N VAL A 104 -1.57 -8.98 -6.89
CA VAL A 104 -0.46 -9.15 -5.93
C VAL A 104 -0.71 -10.36 -5.02
N MET A 105 -1.90 -10.47 -4.43
CA MET A 105 -2.23 -11.54 -3.50
C MET A 105 -2.29 -12.91 -4.17
N LYS A 106 -2.84 -12.98 -5.38
CA LYS A 106 -2.87 -14.20 -6.18
C LYS A 106 -1.45 -14.65 -6.55
N ARG A 107 -0.59 -13.71 -6.98
CA ARG A 107 0.82 -14.02 -7.27
C ARG A 107 1.56 -14.55 -6.04
N LEU A 108 1.36 -13.93 -4.89
CA LEU A 108 1.93 -14.42 -3.63
C LEU A 108 1.43 -15.82 -3.28
N PHE A 109 0.13 -16.06 -3.40
CA PHE A 109 -0.45 -17.37 -3.15
C PHE A 109 0.17 -18.44 -4.05
N ASP A 110 0.18 -18.21 -5.36
CA ASP A 110 0.66 -19.18 -6.35
C ASP A 110 2.15 -19.54 -6.17
N ASN A 111 2.96 -18.65 -5.57
CA ASN A 111 4.41 -18.83 -5.43
C ASN A 111 4.89 -19.18 -4.02
N VAL A 112 4.11 -18.84 -2.99
CA VAL A 112 4.55 -18.88 -1.58
C VAL A 112 3.63 -19.72 -0.70
N ALA A 113 2.37 -19.95 -1.10
CA ALA A 113 1.44 -20.69 -0.26
C ALA A 113 1.90 -22.15 -0.07
N PRO A 114 1.75 -22.71 1.14
CA PRO A 114 2.05 -24.11 1.38
C PRO A 114 1.24 -25.04 0.47
N PRO A 115 1.79 -26.19 0.03
CA PRO A 115 1.05 -27.17 -0.75
C PRO A 115 -0.27 -27.57 -0.09
N GLY A 116 -1.35 -27.62 -0.85
CA GLY A 116 -2.69 -27.95 -0.35
C GLY A 116 -3.48 -26.77 0.22
N SER A 117 -2.89 -25.57 0.27
CA SER A 117 -3.62 -24.34 0.60
C SER A 117 -4.70 -24.05 -0.45
N LYS A 118 -5.78 -23.39 -0.03
CA LYS A 118 -6.83 -22.88 -0.93
C LYS A 118 -6.82 -21.37 -0.93
N TYR A 119 -6.83 -20.78 -2.12
CA TYR A 119 -6.88 -19.33 -2.25
C TYR A 119 -8.24 -18.80 -1.82
N GLN A 120 -8.23 -17.70 -1.07
CA GLN A 120 -9.42 -16.93 -0.72
C GLN A 120 -9.29 -15.54 -1.35
N PRO A 121 -10.24 -15.13 -2.21
CA PRO A 121 -10.24 -13.79 -2.78
C PRO A 121 -10.34 -12.72 -1.71
N LEU A 122 -9.80 -11.53 -2.00
CA LEU A 122 -9.96 -10.40 -1.11
C LEU A 122 -11.42 -9.96 -1.03
N GLU A 123 -11.81 -9.42 0.14
CA GLU A 123 -13.11 -8.77 0.29
C GLU A 123 -13.26 -7.65 -0.74
N LYS A 124 -14.44 -7.54 -1.35
CA LYS A 124 -14.71 -6.49 -2.32
C LYS A 124 -14.62 -5.13 -1.66
N LEU A 125 -14.03 -4.17 -2.38
CA LEU A 125 -14.10 -2.78 -1.98
C LEU A 125 -15.50 -2.25 -2.26
N GLU A 126 -16.09 -1.61 -1.26
CA GLU A 126 -17.44 -1.07 -1.35
C GLU A 126 -17.39 0.46 -1.20
N VAL A 127 -18.15 1.15 -2.05
CA VAL A 127 -18.29 2.61 -2.00
C VAL A 127 -19.49 2.97 -1.13
N GLU A 128 -19.20 3.60 -0.01
CA GLU A 128 -20.21 4.12 0.92
C GLU A 128 -20.57 5.57 0.59
N GLU A 129 -21.79 5.98 0.94
CA GLU A 129 -22.29 7.32 0.59
C GLU A 129 -21.48 8.44 1.22
N HIS A 130 -21.00 8.26 2.45
CA HIS A 130 -20.17 9.25 3.13
C HIS A 130 -18.85 9.53 2.39
N MET A 131 -18.31 8.53 1.67
CA MET A 131 -17.13 8.68 0.83
C MET A 131 -17.47 9.51 -0.41
N ARG A 132 -18.62 9.23 -1.06
CA ARG A 132 -19.10 10.02 -2.20
C ARG A 132 -19.29 11.48 -1.82
N GLU A 133 -19.93 11.75 -0.69
CA GLU A 133 -20.13 13.12 -0.19
C GLU A 133 -18.80 13.85 0.04
N SER A 134 -17.81 13.15 0.59
CA SER A 134 -16.48 13.71 0.83
C SER A 134 -15.80 14.15 -0.48
N ILE A 135 -15.87 13.31 -1.52
CA ILE A 135 -15.34 13.64 -2.85
C ILE A 135 -16.13 14.78 -3.50
N ARG A 136 -17.47 14.77 -3.43
CA ARG A 136 -18.31 15.87 -3.93
C ARG A 136 -17.91 17.21 -3.32
N LYS A 137 -17.73 17.26 -1.99
CA LYS A 137 -17.28 18.46 -1.27
C LYS A 137 -15.88 18.91 -1.71
N ALA A 138 -14.93 17.97 -1.85
CA ALA A 138 -13.58 18.27 -2.30
C ALA A 138 -13.54 18.86 -3.72
N ARG A 139 -14.30 18.27 -4.67
CA ARG A 139 -14.41 18.76 -6.04
C ARG A 139 -15.03 20.17 -6.10
N ALA A 140 -16.10 20.41 -5.34
CA ALA A 140 -16.73 21.73 -5.25
C ALA A 140 -15.76 22.80 -4.70
N ALA A 141 -15.00 22.47 -3.66
CA ALA A 141 -13.99 23.36 -3.11
C ALA A 141 -12.84 23.65 -4.10
N LYS A 142 -12.39 22.66 -4.88
CA LYS A 142 -11.37 22.85 -5.94
C LYS A 142 -11.89 23.77 -7.06
N ALA A 143 -13.18 23.68 -7.41
CA ALA A 143 -13.81 24.56 -8.40
C ALA A 143 -13.87 26.02 -7.93
N LEU A 144 -14.27 26.27 -6.68
CA LEU A 144 -14.34 27.61 -6.07
C LEU A 144 -12.98 28.31 -5.99
N LYS A 145 -11.89 27.56 -5.83
CA LYS A 145 -10.51 28.11 -5.82
C LYS A 145 -9.97 28.45 -7.21
N LYS A 146 -10.62 27.96 -8.28
CA LYS A 146 -10.23 28.25 -9.66
C LYS A 146 -10.97 29.48 -10.24
N THR A 147 -11.92 30.06 -9.50
CA THR A 147 -12.61 31.33 -9.78
C THR A 147 -12.01 32.47 -9.00
#